data_AF-A0A6L9ZKE2-F1
#
_entry.id   AF-A0A6L9ZKE2-F1
#
_cell.length_a   1.000
_cell.length_b   1.000
_cell.length_c   1.000
_cell.angle_alpha   90.00
_cell.angle_beta   90.00
_cell.angle_gamma   90.00
#
_symmetry.space_group_name_H-M   'P 1'
#
loop_
_entity.id
_entity.type
_entity.pdbx_description
1 polymer ?
#
loop_
_entity_poly.entity_id
_entity_poly.type
_entity_poly.pdbx_seq_one_letter_code
_entity_poly.pdbx_strand_id
1 'polypeptide(L)'
;MKLPEKPKIPDSKDTIFWLKFQSQIVNQKNSRENIPPERYEKIAVLLWLWLVNLMCVDPKELHGTSYVSKELDKATLVTASVTTIANWWNAFTTLPFLLFMFESMGIFSFPAAMLSNVVLIKLGNSLATGVASHQPGSSGFALIGTGGFITLNIVLTFISGVGSELLLNQPGLSRKLGEDLAQESVFQPLENEISVIQQNATKIRQECTTLQRKLEALTPNDPKRDELHLAAYGLYADRINQGGYKSYENDPIEQWPACPKANALEAASDRQLKVAQDKYQEKLTEVKNYGSDLAYLKNNEPEIYESSFNEAGNISSGTEVTRVAAILFVQKLLNRQWVDLGQSLFVMTISVITSTIAIFMAISYSRREDVQMSKSEAVIKAREVFINETIFDLSKNQVSPEDERLFALFVKDLKETGHCDYPPFFEYVKHAREMEKTRYLQGDVEIIEKALEQVKNGYHKLINSNSEPEIVAGQNLINQGCDSITALASRYYPKSDRVKELIKTVEYVQAYLQYPRLNLPLTSRTVGYLEELLTASISLVERMDQTMRKNYDYTIKNI
;
A
#
# COMPACT_ATOMS: atom_id res chain seq x y z
N MET A 1 -45.19 6.72 -4.76
CA MET A 1 -44.69 7.17 -3.43
C MET A 1 -44.79 8.69 -3.40
N LYS A 2 -45.24 9.30 -2.29
CA LYS A 2 -45.26 10.78 -2.17
C LYS A 2 -43.91 11.20 -1.59
N LEU A 3 -43.25 12.13 -2.27
CA LEU A 3 -42.05 12.77 -1.74
C LEU A 3 -42.43 13.60 -0.49
N PRO A 4 -41.53 13.71 0.49
CA PRO A 4 -41.74 14.58 1.64
C PRO A 4 -42.01 16.02 1.19
N GLU A 5 -42.83 16.74 1.96
CA GLU A 5 -43.24 18.10 1.62
C GLU A 5 -42.02 19.03 1.68
N LYS A 6 -41.76 19.76 0.59
CA LYS A 6 -40.61 20.67 0.49
C LYS A 6 -40.68 21.68 1.64
N PRO A 7 -39.65 21.84 2.48
CA PRO A 7 -39.64 22.84 3.53
C PRO A 7 -39.90 24.22 2.92
N LYS A 8 -40.83 24.97 3.52
CA LYS A 8 -41.21 26.28 3.03
C LYS A 8 -40.04 27.24 3.23
N ILE A 9 -39.60 27.89 2.16
CA ILE A 9 -38.59 28.95 2.26
C ILE A 9 -39.22 30.11 3.06
N PRO A 10 -38.55 30.60 4.12
CA PRO A 10 -39.08 31.69 4.95
C PRO A 10 -39.34 32.96 4.14
N ASP A 11 -40.22 33.81 4.65
CA ASP A 11 -40.37 35.17 4.12
C ASP A 11 -39.02 35.89 4.19
N SER A 12 -38.70 36.65 3.14
CA SER A 12 -37.52 37.51 3.07
C SER A 12 -37.37 38.43 4.28
N LYS A 13 -38.49 38.86 4.89
CA LYS A 13 -38.51 39.65 6.13
C LYS A 13 -37.87 38.93 7.32
N ASP A 14 -38.12 37.64 7.48
CA ASP A 14 -37.56 36.83 8.57
C ASP A 14 -36.05 36.66 8.38
N THR A 15 -35.62 36.48 7.13
CA THR A 15 -34.20 36.37 6.77
C THR A 15 -33.46 37.69 7.03
N ILE A 16 -34.04 38.83 6.66
CA ILE A 16 -33.47 40.16 6.96
C ILE A 16 -33.42 40.41 8.47
N PHE A 17 -34.50 40.09 9.19
CA PHE A 17 -34.55 40.26 10.64
C PHE A 17 -33.43 39.47 11.33
N TRP A 18 -33.23 38.21 10.91
CA TRP A 18 -32.13 37.39 11.39
C TRP A 18 -30.75 37.99 11.05
N LEU A 19 -30.56 38.48 9.81
CA LEU A 19 -29.30 39.12 9.40
C LEU A 19 -28.97 40.37 10.23
N LYS A 20 -29.98 41.20 10.52
CA LYS A 20 -29.84 42.38 11.39
C LYS A 20 -29.46 41.97 12.81
N PHE A 21 -30.09 40.93 13.34
CA PHE A 21 -29.76 40.41 14.66
C PHE A 21 -28.30 39.89 14.72
N GLN A 22 -27.85 39.14 13.71
CA GLN A 22 -26.47 38.66 13.64
C GLN A 22 -25.45 39.80 13.48
N SER A 23 -25.73 40.79 12.63
CA SER A 23 -24.81 41.92 12.42
C SER A 23 -24.63 42.75 13.69
N GLN A 24 -25.68 42.91 14.49
CA GLN A 24 -25.60 43.56 15.81
C GLN A 24 -24.71 42.79 16.80
N ILE A 25 -24.81 41.45 16.81
CA ILE A 25 -23.94 40.59 17.64
C ILE A 25 -22.48 40.70 17.20
N VAL A 26 -22.20 40.68 15.90
CA VAL A 26 -20.84 40.80 15.35
C VAL A 26 -20.25 42.18 15.65
N ASN A 27 -21.02 43.26 15.48
CA ASN A 27 -20.57 44.61 15.78
C ASN A 27 -20.30 44.83 17.28
N GLN A 28 -21.07 44.21 18.18
CA GLN A 28 -20.78 44.21 19.61
C GLN A 28 -19.50 43.43 19.96
N LYS A 29 -19.21 42.34 19.24
CA LYS A 29 -18.03 41.51 19.46
C LYS A 29 -16.75 42.17 18.95
N ASN A 30 -16.79 42.79 17.77
CA ASN A 30 -15.65 43.49 17.17
C ASN A 30 -15.30 44.80 17.91
N SER A 31 -16.24 45.40 18.65
CA SER A 31 -15.96 46.56 19.50
C SER A 31 -15.06 46.25 20.71
N ARG A 32 -14.73 44.97 20.97
CA ARG A 32 -13.83 44.53 22.07
C ARG A 32 -12.43 44.10 21.63
N GLU A 33 -12.15 43.97 20.34
CA GLU A 33 -10.84 43.56 19.82
C GLU A 33 -10.38 44.54 18.74
N ASN A 34 -9.76 45.65 19.15
CA ASN A 34 -9.05 46.54 18.23
C ASN A 34 -7.53 46.41 18.47
N ILE A 35 -6.86 45.65 17.60
CA ILE A 35 -5.41 45.73 17.40
C ILE A 35 -5.19 46.21 15.96
N PRO A 36 -4.41 47.29 15.73
CA PRO A 36 -4.18 47.83 14.39
C PRO A 36 -3.10 47.03 13.63
N PRO A 37 -3.21 46.84 12.31
CA PRO A 37 -2.16 46.20 11.52
C PRO A 37 -1.18 47.23 10.95
N GLU A 38 0.11 47.05 11.22
CA GLU A 38 1.21 47.84 10.63
C GLU A 38 1.62 47.32 9.25
N ARG A 39 2.06 48.25 8.40
CA ARG A 39 2.08 48.14 6.92
C ARG A 39 3.35 47.46 6.34
N TYR A 40 4.32 47.08 7.17
CA TYR A 40 5.58 46.46 6.73
C TYR A 40 5.57 44.91 6.74
N GLU A 41 4.49 44.31 7.24
CA GLU A 41 4.34 42.85 7.34
C GLU A 41 3.96 42.15 6.03
N LYS A 42 3.51 42.86 5.00
CA LYS A 42 2.81 42.20 3.87
C LYS A 42 3.65 41.18 3.10
N ILE A 43 4.94 41.42 2.86
CA ILE A 43 5.77 40.47 2.10
C ILE A 43 6.16 39.27 2.96
N ALA A 44 6.56 39.49 4.21
CA ALA A 44 6.88 38.42 5.15
C ALA A 44 5.64 37.57 5.48
N VAL A 45 4.48 38.20 5.64
CA VAL A 45 3.19 37.54 5.82
C VAL A 45 2.77 36.80 4.56
N LEU A 46 2.99 37.33 3.36
CA LEU A 46 2.71 36.62 2.11
C LEU A 46 3.63 35.41 1.91
N LEU A 47 4.93 35.53 2.22
CA LEU A 47 5.89 34.42 2.21
C LEU A 47 5.56 33.37 3.28
N TRP A 48 5.20 33.82 4.48
CA TRP A 48 4.76 32.95 5.57
C TRP A 48 3.45 32.23 5.22
N LEU A 49 2.45 32.94 4.70
CA LEU A 49 1.19 32.35 4.21
C LEU A 49 1.45 31.37 3.06
N TRP A 50 2.36 31.70 2.16
CA TRP A 50 2.75 30.80 1.07
C TRP A 50 3.44 29.53 1.59
N LEU A 51 4.36 29.66 2.56
CA LEU A 51 5.02 28.53 3.21
C LEU A 51 4.05 27.69 4.05
N VAL A 52 3.12 28.32 4.77
CA VAL A 52 2.06 27.64 5.53
C VAL A 52 1.14 26.88 4.58
N ASN A 53 0.71 27.49 3.48
CA ASN A 53 -0.13 26.80 2.48
C ASN A 53 0.63 25.67 1.75
N LEU A 54 1.96 25.74 1.68
CA LEU A 54 2.77 24.69 1.08
C LEU A 54 2.96 23.50 2.04
N MET A 55 3.14 23.77 3.34
CA MET A 55 3.57 22.77 4.33
C MET A 55 2.47 22.32 5.30
N CYS A 56 1.36 23.04 5.37
CA CYS A 56 0.20 22.68 6.18
C CYS A 56 -0.95 22.25 5.27
N VAL A 57 -1.79 21.36 5.78
CA VAL A 57 -3.07 21.06 5.16
C VAL A 57 -3.97 22.28 5.32
N ASP A 58 -4.44 22.87 4.23
CA ASP A 58 -5.43 23.94 4.30
C ASP A 58 -6.76 23.32 4.78
N PRO A 59 -7.30 23.74 5.94
CA PRO A 59 -8.60 23.28 6.40
C PRO A 59 -9.69 23.44 5.33
N LYS A 60 -9.67 24.53 4.56
CA LYS A 60 -10.71 24.83 3.56
C LYS A 60 -10.76 23.82 2.42
N GLU A 61 -9.66 23.13 2.14
CA GLU A 61 -9.61 22.09 1.11
C GLU A 61 -10.24 20.77 1.59
N LEU A 62 -10.35 20.55 2.91
CA LEU A 62 -10.89 19.31 3.46
C LEU A 62 -12.43 19.27 3.38
N HIS A 63 -13.13 20.39 3.31
CA HIS A 63 -14.58 20.44 3.07
C HIS A 63 -14.90 21.14 1.73
N GLY A 64 -16.15 21.11 1.32
CA GLY A 64 -16.63 21.93 0.18
C GLY A 64 -17.35 23.18 0.68
N THR A 65 -17.93 23.94 -0.24
CA THR A 65 -18.58 25.22 0.08
C THR A 65 -20.10 25.16 0.05
N SER A 66 -20.72 23.99 -0.15
CA SER A 66 -22.18 23.87 -0.29
C SER A 66 -22.92 24.26 1.00
N TYR A 67 -22.44 23.77 2.14
CA TYR A 67 -22.92 24.07 3.49
C TYR A 67 -21.83 23.77 4.50
N VAL A 68 -21.50 24.73 5.36
CA VAL A 68 -20.47 24.59 6.40
C VAL A 68 -21.04 25.05 7.73
N SER A 69 -21.13 24.12 8.69
CA SER A 69 -21.48 24.44 10.07
C SER A 69 -20.25 24.82 10.89
N LYS A 70 -20.46 25.48 12.03
CA LYS A 70 -19.38 25.80 12.98
C LYS A 70 -18.70 24.54 13.53
N GLU A 71 -19.44 23.46 13.71
CA GLU A 71 -18.93 22.17 14.17
C GLU A 71 -18.07 21.49 13.09
N LEU A 72 -18.45 21.66 11.81
CA LEU A 72 -17.66 21.19 10.69
C LEU A 72 -16.33 21.95 10.65
N ASP A 73 -16.35 23.27 10.67
CA ASP A 73 -15.15 24.12 10.61
C ASP A 73 -14.14 23.79 11.74
N LYS A 74 -14.61 23.61 12.97
CA LYS A 74 -13.76 23.15 14.09
C LYS A 74 -13.14 21.77 13.84
N ALA A 75 -13.93 20.83 13.35
CA ALA A 75 -13.45 19.48 13.10
C ALA A 75 -12.45 19.42 11.93
N THR A 76 -12.67 20.25 10.92
CA THR A 76 -11.76 20.49 9.80
C THR A 76 -10.42 20.98 10.31
N LEU A 77 -10.41 22.02 11.16
CA LEU A 77 -9.19 22.58 11.72
C LEU A 77 -8.40 21.53 12.52
N VAL A 78 -9.09 20.72 13.35
CA VAL A 78 -8.44 19.64 14.11
C VAL A 78 -7.86 18.58 13.17
N THR A 79 -8.60 18.15 12.15
CA THR A 79 -8.16 17.13 11.20
C THR A 79 -6.96 17.61 10.38
N ALA A 80 -7.01 18.84 9.88
CA ALA A 80 -5.91 19.50 9.18
C ALA A 80 -4.66 19.60 10.07
N SER A 81 -4.82 20.00 11.33
CA SER A 81 -3.73 20.15 12.29
C SER A 81 -3.05 18.81 12.59
N VAL A 82 -3.83 17.77 12.91
CA VAL A 82 -3.30 16.42 13.19
C VAL A 82 -2.57 15.86 11.97
N THR A 83 -3.13 16.02 10.78
CA THR A 83 -2.53 15.56 9.53
C THR A 83 -1.22 16.31 9.23
N THR A 84 -1.22 17.62 9.43
CA THR A 84 -0.04 18.47 9.27
C THR A 84 1.07 18.00 10.21
N ILE A 85 0.78 17.82 11.51
CA ILE A 85 1.77 17.35 12.50
C ILE A 85 2.34 15.98 12.10
N ALA A 86 1.49 15.04 11.66
CA ALA A 86 1.96 13.72 11.22
C ALA A 86 2.87 13.81 9.98
N ASN A 87 2.48 14.62 8.97
CA ASN A 87 3.31 14.81 7.77
C ASN A 87 4.64 15.50 8.10
N TRP A 88 4.65 16.47 9.01
CA TRP A 88 5.87 17.12 9.50
C TRP A 88 6.77 16.18 10.28
N TRP A 89 6.20 15.32 11.14
CA TRP A 89 6.98 14.32 11.87
C TRP A 89 7.64 13.33 10.90
N ASN A 90 6.89 12.84 9.91
CA ASN A 90 7.44 11.98 8.87
C ASN A 90 8.51 12.69 8.06
N ALA A 91 8.26 13.92 7.63
CA ALA A 91 9.24 14.74 6.92
C ALA A 91 10.54 14.89 7.71
N PHE A 92 10.46 15.29 8.98
CA PHE A 92 11.62 15.45 9.86
C PHE A 92 12.42 14.15 9.99
N THR A 93 11.73 13.03 10.18
CA THR A 93 12.39 11.74 10.40
C THR A 93 12.88 11.05 9.10
N THR A 94 12.35 11.42 7.94
CA THR A 94 12.88 10.98 6.63
C THR A 94 14.01 11.86 6.09
N LEU A 95 14.20 13.06 6.62
CA LEU A 95 15.25 13.98 6.19
C LEU A 95 16.66 13.36 6.22
N PRO A 96 17.07 12.62 7.27
CA PRO A 96 18.41 12.05 7.31
C PRO A 96 18.65 11.04 6.18
N PHE A 97 17.66 10.19 5.91
CA PHE A 97 17.72 9.26 4.78
C PHE A 97 17.91 9.99 3.45
N LEU A 98 17.15 11.08 3.22
CA LEU A 98 17.28 11.88 1.99
C LEU A 98 18.65 12.57 1.89
N LEU A 99 19.20 13.05 3.00
CA LEU A 99 20.52 13.68 3.03
C LEU A 99 21.63 12.70 2.63
N PHE A 100 21.63 11.48 3.21
CA PHE A 100 22.59 10.45 2.82
C PHE A 100 22.36 9.95 1.40
N MET A 101 21.10 9.75 0.98
CA MET A 101 20.79 9.33 -0.39
C MET A 101 21.32 10.32 -1.45
N PHE A 102 21.24 11.62 -1.19
CA PHE A 102 21.72 12.67 -2.09
C PHE A 102 23.15 13.15 -1.82
N GLU A 103 23.89 12.52 -0.90
CA GLU A 103 25.25 12.93 -0.54
C GLU A 103 26.19 12.96 -1.77
N SER A 104 25.98 12.05 -2.73
CA SER A 104 26.71 12.00 -4.00
C SER A 104 26.58 13.27 -4.86
N MET A 105 25.59 14.11 -4.60
CA MET A 105 25.39 15.40 -5.28
C MET A 105 26.23 16.54 -4.67
N GLY A 106 27.03 16.26 -3.63
CA GLY A 106 27.91 17.25 -2.99
C GLY A 106 27.14 18.42 -2.40
N ILE A 107 27.46 19.64 -2.83
CA ILE A 107 26.83 20.90 -2.34
C ILE A 107 25.31 20.92 -2.62
N PHE A 108 24.83 20.17 -3.62
CA PHE A 108 23.41 20.08 -3.96
C PHE A 108 22.62 19.06 -3.12
N SER A 109 23.28 18.27 -2.27
CA SER A 109 22.65 17.25 -1.42
C SER A 109 21.55 17.84 -0.52
N PHE A 110 21.88 18.89 0.23
CA PHE A 110 20.95 19.55 1.15
C PHE A 110 19.75 20.19 0.43
N PRO A 111 19.94 21.00 -0.64
CA PRO A 111 18.81 21.50 -1.43
C PRO A 111 17.92 20.39 -2.02
N ALA A 112 18.53 19.32 -2.55
CA ALA A 112 17.78 18.20 -3.13
C ALA A 112 16.96 17.44 -2.07
N ALA A 113 17.56 17.21 -0.90
CA ALA A 113 16.88 16.58 0.24
C ALA A 113 15.71 17.43 0.74
N MET A 114 15.93 18.74 0.92
CA MET A 114 14.88 19.68 1.34
C MET A 114 13.74 19.76 0.33
N LEU A 115 14.04 19.87 -0.96
CA LEU A 115 13.03 19.90 -2.02
C LEU A 115 12.21 18.61 -2.04
N SER A 116 12.88 17.45 -1.95
CA SER A 116 12.21 16.15 -1.89
C SER A 116 11.29 16.06 -0.67
N ASN A 117 11.74 16.58 0.47
CA ASN A 117 10.95 16.58 1.69
C ASN A 117 9.70 17.47 1.58
N VAL A 118 9.83 18.67 1.00
CA VAL A 118 8.69 19.54 0.69
C VAL A 118 7.71 18.86 -0.27
N VAL A 119 8.21 18.15 -1.28
CA VAL A 119 7.37 17.37 -2.21
C VAL A 119 6.60 16.27 -1.46
N LEU A 120 7.24 15.56 -0.51
CA LEU A 120 6.60 14.53 0.30
C LEU A 120 5.51 15.10 1.20
N ILE A 121 5.75 16.24 1.86
CA ILE A 121 4.73 16.95 2.66
C ILE A 121 3.54 17.34 1.77
N LYS A 122 3.79 17.96 0.63
CA LYS A 122 2.74 18.40 -0.29
C LYS A 122 1.93 17.24 -0.86
N LEU A 123 2.60 16.12 -1.17
CA LEU A 123 1.94 14.90 -1.60
C LEU A 123 1.07 14.32 -0.48
N GLY A 124 1.58 14.27 0.75
CA GLY A 124 0.81 13.85 1.93
C GLY A 124 -0.41 14.72 2.18
N ASN A 125 -0.28 16.04 2.08
CA ASN A 125 -1.38 17.00 2.23
C ASN A 125 -2.43 16.79 1.11
N SER A 126 -2.00 16.70 -0.15
CA SER A 126 -2.89 16.44 -1.29
C SER A 126 -3.65 15.12 -1.15
N LEU A 127 -2.98 14.06 -0.70
CA LEU A 127 -3.61 12.76 -0.50
C LEU A 127 -4.62 12.79 0.65
N ALA A 128 -4.35 13.53 1.74
CA ALA A 128 -5.30 13.75 2.82
C ALA A 128 -6.54 14.53 2.36
N THR A 129 -6.36 15.57 1.55
CA THR A 129 -7.47 16.27 0.86
C THR A 129 -8.25 15.31 -0.04
N GLY A 130 -7.54 14.41 -0.74
CA GLY A 130 -8.12 13.30 -1.48
C GLY A 130 -8.98 12.38 -0.60
N VAL A 131 -8.52 12.00 0.59
CA VAL A 131 -9.34 11.21 1.56
C VAL A 131 -10.63 11.95 1.91
N ALA A 132 -10.52 13.26 2.16
CA ALA A 132 -11.66 14.08 2.55
C ALA A 132 -12.69 14.27 1.42
N SER A 133 -12.35 13.98 0.16
CA SER A 133 -13.23 14.12 -1.01
C SER A 133 -14.37 13.08 -1.10
N HIS A 134 -14.52 12.22 -0.10
CA HIS A 134 -15.53 11.16 -0.10
C HIS A 134 -16.96 11.71 -0.23
N GLN A 135 -17.65 11.34 -1.32
CA GLN A 135 -19.08 11.59 -1.52
C GLN A 135 -19.76 10.36 -2.16
N PRO A 136 -21.09 10.21 -2.01
CA PRO A 136 -21.84 9.24 -2.80
C PRO A 136 -21.78 9.63 -4.28
N GLY A 137 -21.09 8.84 -5.10
CA GLY A 137 -20.94 9.06 -6.55
C GLY A 137 -19.51 9.37 -7.01
N SER A 138 -18.65 9.95 -6.17
CA SER A 138 -17.24 10.27 -6.50
C SER A 138 -16.21 9.37 -5.80
N SER A 139 -16.58 8.11 -5.54
CA SER A 139 -15.82 7.19 -4.68
C SER A 139 -14.41 6.87 -5.17
N GLY A 140 -14.13 6.99 -6.47
CA GLY A 140 -12.82 6.67 -7.06
C GLY A 140 -11.68 7.55 -6.57
N PHE A 141 -11.86 8.89 -6.57
CA PHE A 141 -10.82 9.82 -6.14
C PHE A 141 -10.56 9.71 -4.63
N ALA A 142 -11.61 9.54 -3.83
CA ALA A 142 -11.48 9.30 -2.39
C ALA A 142 -10.80 7.96 -2.07
N LEU A 143 -11.04 6.92 -2.88
CA LEU A 143 -10.38 5.63 -2.74
C LEU A 143 -8.89 5.74 -3.07
N ILE A 144 -8.54 6.40 -4.18
CA ILE A 144 -7.14 6.65 -4.57
C ILE A 144 -6.45 7.51 -3.50
N GLY A 145 -7.10 8.58 -3.01
CA GLY A 145 -6.58 9.40 -1.93
C GLY A 145 -6.34 8.60 -0.65
N THR A 146 -7.28 7.73 -0.27
CA THR A 146 -7.14 6.87 0.92
C THR A 146 -6.00 5.86 0.76
N GLY A 147 -5.97 5.13 -0.35
CA GLY A 147 -4.93 4.15 -0.63
C GLY A 147 -3.55 4.79 -0.73
N GLY A 148 -3.44 5.93 -1.41
CA GLY A 148 -2.21 6.70 -1.51
C GLY A 148 -1.75 7.24 -0.17
N PHE A 149 -2.66 7.81 0.64
CA PHE A 149 -2.30 8.35 1.96
C PHE A 149 -1.78 7.26 2.90
N ILE A 150 -2.43 6.10 2.94
CA ILE A 150 -1.98 4.95 3.74
C ILE A 150 -0.60 4.48 3.25
N THR A 151 -0.46 4.25 1.93
CA THR A 151 0.78 3.73 1.35
C THR A 151 1.95 4.69 1.61
N LEU A 152 1.75 5.98 1.40
CA LEU A 152 2.78 7.00 1.66
C LEU A 152 3.21 6.98 3.13
N ASN A 153 2.28 6.93 4.07
CA ASN A 153 2.60 6.88 5.49
C ASN A 153 3.39 5.60 5.86
N ILE A 154 3.03 4.44 5.32
CA ILE A 154 3.78 3.19 5.55
C ILE A 154 5.23 3.32 5.06
N VAL A 155 5.41 3.84 3.85
CA VAL A 155 6.74 4.04 3.25
C VAL A 155 7.57 5.02 4.08
N LEU A 156 6.99 6.17 4.46
CA LEU A 156 7.68 7.18 5.25
C LEU A 156 8.05 6.67 6.65
N THR A 157 7.19 5.86 7.28
CA THR A 157 7.49 5.23 8.57
C THR A 157 8.65 4.23 8.46
N PHE A 158 8.72 3.44 7.39
CA PHE A 158 9.85 2.56 7.16
C PHE A 158 11.16 3.35 6.94
N ILE A 159 11.11 4.36 6.07
CA ILE A 159 12.24 5.25 5.80
C ILE A 159 12.70 5.97 7.06
N SER A 160 11.77 6.38 7.94
CA SER A 160 12.05 6.98 9.25
C SER A 160 12.90 6.07 10.14
N GLY A 161 12.60 4.77 10.18
CA GLY A 161 13.40 3.77 10.88
C GLY A 161 14.82 3.65 10.32
N VAL A 162 14.95 3.56 8.98
CA VAL A 162 16.25 3.49 8.30
C VAL A 162 17.05 4.79 8.47
N GLY A 163 16.40 5.95 8.34
CA GLY A 163 17.01 7.26 8.53
C GLY A 163 17.53 7.48 9.95
N SER A 164 16.84 6.92 10.94
CA SER A 164 17.30 6.92 12.33
C SER A 164 18.52 6.00 12.51
N GLU A 165 18.52 4.82 11.89
CA GLU A 165 19.67 3.92 11.91
C GLU A 165 20.91 4.56 11.26
N LEU A 166 20.71 5.29 10.16
CA LEU A 166 21.76 6.05 9.47
C LEU A 166 22.42 7.10 10.35
N LEU A 167 21.64 7.80 11.19
CA LEU A 167 22.18 8.81 12.09
C LEU A 167 22.83 8.21 13.34
N LEU A 168 22.22 7.17 13.89
CA LEU A 168 22.49 6.73 15.27
C LEU A 168 23.43 5.53 15.34
N ASN A 169 23.58 4.77 14.26
CA ASN A 169 24.38 3.54 14.24
C ASN A 169 25.45 3.50 13.13
N GLN A 170 26.06 4.65 12.79
CA GLN A 170 27.14 4.71 11.79
C GLN A 170 28.27 3.69 12.01
N PRO A 171 28.79 3.47 13.24
CA PRO A 171 29.83 2.47 13.47
C PRO A 171 29.36 1.03 13.16
N GLY A 172 28.10 0.71 13.47
CA GLY A 172 27.53 -0.59 13.14
C GLY A 172 27.35 -0.80 11.64
N LEU A 173 27.04 0.26 10.89
CA LEU A 173 26.97 0.24 9.42
C LEU A 173 28.35 -0.02 8.82
N SER A 174 29.37 0.73 9.25
CA SER A 174 30.73 0.52 8.77
C SER A 174 31.27 -0.87 9.09
N ARG A 175 30.98 -1.36 10.30
CA ARG A 175 31.33 -2.73 10.69
C ARG A 175 30.65 -3.75 9.78
N LYS A 176 29.35 -3.59 9.52
CA LYS A 176 28.61 -4.53 8.67
C LYS A 176 29.14 -4.55 7.24
N LEU A 177 29.41 -3.38 6.66
CA LEU A 177 30.02 -3.33 5.33
C LEU A 177 31.44 -3.92 5.34
N GLY A 178 32.22 -3.69 6.40
CA GLY A 178 33.54 -4.30 6.55
C GLY A 178 33.49 -5.83 6.63
N GLU A 179 32.53 -6.38 7.36
CA GLU A 179 32.27 -7.83 7.42
C GLU A 179 31.91 -8.39 6.03
N ASP A 180 31.03 -7.70 5.29
CA ASP A 180 30.60 -8.13 3.95
C ASP A 180 31.77 -8.07 2.94
N LEU A 181 32.58 -6.99 2.97
CA LEU A 181 33.75 -6.83 2.10
C LEU A 181 34.86 -7.84 2.44
N ALA A 182 35.10 -8.11 3.73
CA ALA A 182 36.08 -9.12 4.14
C ALA A 182 35.61 -10.53 3.73
N GLN A 183 34.31 -10.82 3.86
CA GLN A 183 33.74 -12.07 3.37
C GLN A 183 33.95 -12.23 1.86
N GLU A 184 33.66 -11.21 1.07
CA GLU A 184 33.77 -11.26 -0.39
C GLU A 184 35.23 -11.33 -0.87
N SER A 185 36.12 -10.50 -0.32
CA SER A 185 37.48 -10.34 -0.83
C SER A 185 38.49 -11.33 -0.22
N VAL A 186 38.30 -11.74 1.03
CA VAL A 186 39.28 -12.56 1.76
C VAL A 186 38.80 -14.02 1.88
N PHE A 187 37.57 -14.23 2.33
CA PHE A 187 37.09 -15.56 2.68
C PHE A 187 36.48 -16.31 1.49
N GLN A 188 35.71 -15.66 0.63
CA GLN A 188 35.05 -16.29 -0.50
C GLN A 188 36.03 -16.95 -1.50
N PRO A 189 37.20 -16.38 -1.84
CA PRO A 189 38.18 -17.07 -2.69
C PRO A 189 38.69 -18.38 -2.09
N LEU A 190 38.88 -18.41 -0.77
CA LEU A 190 39.33 -19.60 -0.03
C LEU A 190 38.21 -20.65 0.07
N GLU A 191 36.98 -20.22 0.33
CA GLU A 191 35.79 -21.09 0.31
C GLU A 191 35.57 -21.69 -1.08
N ASN A 192 35.77 -20.91 -2.14
CA ASN A 192 35.71 -21.38 -3.51
C ASN A 192 36.80 -22.43 -3.80
N GLU A 193 38.05 -22.19 -3.38
CA GLU A 193 39.15 -23.16 -3.51
C GLU A 193 38.79 -24.49 -2.83
N ILE A 194 38.31 -24.45 -1.59
CA ILE A 194 37.86 -25.62 -0.82
C ILE A 194 36.73 -26.35 -1.57
N SER A 195 35.73 -25.61 -2.06
CA SER A 195 34.58 -26.21 -2.75
C SER A 195 34.96 -26.88 -4.07
N VAL A 196 35.90 -26.29 -4.83
CA VAL A 196 36.41 -26.86 -6.09
C VAL A 196 37.18 -28.16 -5.82
N ILE A 197 38.01 -28.19 -4.78
CA ILE A 197 38.73 -29.40 -4.36
C ILE A 197 37.73 -30.51 -3.99
N GLN A 198 36.71 -30.19 -3.19
CA GLN A 198 35.67 -31.15 -2.79
C GLN A 198 34.86 -31.69 -3.98
N GLN A 199 34.50 -30.82 -4.93
CA GLN A 199 33.79 -31.22 -6.14
C GLN A 199 34.66 -32.14 -7.02
N ASN A 200 35.95 -31.83 -7.16
CA ASN A 200 36.89 -32.66 -7.91
C ASN A 200 37.08 -34.03 -7.24
N ALA A 201 37.24 -34.09 -5.92
CA ALA A 201 37.31 -35.34 -5.16
C ALA A 201 36.06 -36.22 -5.38
N THR A 202 34.88 -35.59 -5.35
CA THR A 202 33.60 -36.29 -5.59
C THR A 202 33.53 -36.86 -7.01
N LYS A 203 33.98 -36.09 -8.00
CA LYS A 203 34.03 -36.53 -9.41
C LYS A 203 35.01 -37.69 -9.62
N ILE A 204 36.18 -37.62 -8.99
CA ILE A 204 37.21 -38.68 -9.02
C ILE A 204 36.62 -40.01 -8.51
N ARG A 205 35.80 -39.97 -7.47
CA ARG A 205 35.18 -41.16 -6.85
C ARG A 205 34.01 -41.75 -7.66
N GLN A 206 33.42 -40.97 -8.56
CA GLN A 206 32.20 -41.34 -9.28
C GLN A 206 32.42 -42.51 -10.27
N GLU A 207 33.60 -42.59 -10.89
CA GLU A 207 33.94 -43.64 -11.85
C GLU A 207 34.14 -45.00 -11.15
N CYS A 208 34.91 -45.03 -10.06
CA CYS A 208 35.09 -46.23 -9.24
C CYS A 208 33.75 -46.72 -8.66
N THR A 209 32.94 -45.82 -8.07
CA THR A 209 31.63 -46.20 -7.51
C THR A 209 30.64 -46.70 -8.57
N THR A 210 30.70 -46.17 -9.80
CA THR A 210 29.89 -46.66 -10.92
C THR A 210 30.29 -48.09 -11.31
N LEU A 211 31.60 -48.36 -11.39
CA LEU A 211 32.11 -49.69 -11.71
C LEU A 211 31.83 -50.70 -10.58
N GLN A 212 31.98 -50.30 -9.31
CA GLN A 212 31.61 -51.10 -8.14
C GLN A 212 30.13 -51.47 -8.15
N ARG A 213 29.24 -50.50 -8.40
CA ARG A 213 27.79 -50.75 -8.48
C ARG A 213 27.44 -51.70 -9.63
N LYS A 214 28.10 -51.55 -10.79
CA LYS A 214 27.94 -52.48 -11.92
C LYS A 214 28.41 -53.89 -11.58
N LEU A 215 29.50 -54.02 -10.83
CA LEU A 215 30.02 -55.31 -10.34
C LEU A 215 29.09 -56.00 -9.34
N GLU A 216 28.54 -55.25 -8.39
CA GLU A 216 27.62 -55.75 -7.36
C GLU A 216 26.28 -56.21 -7.96
N ALA A 217 25.85 -55.59 -9.05
CA ALA A 217 24.61 -55.96 -9.76
C ALA A 217 24.72 -57.26 -10.58
N LEU A 218 25.94 -57.78 -10.82
CA LEU A 218 26.16 -58.98 -11.62
C LEU A 218 26.25 -60.24 -10.74
N THR A 219 25.73 -61.35 -11.28
CA THR A 219 25.84 -62.66 -10.61
C THR A 219 27.30 -63.18 -10.60
N PRO A 220 27.68 -64.07 -9.67
CA PRO A 220 29.07 -64.57 -9.56
C PRO A 220 29.65 -65.22 -10.82
N ASN A 221 28.80 -65.80 -11.68
CA ASN A 221 29.21 -66.52 -12.89
C ASN A 221 29.03 -65.69 -14.18
N ASP A 222 28.76 -64.39 -14.07
CA ASP A 222 28.57 -63.54 -15.23
C ASP A 222 29.92 -63.31 -15.97
N PRO A 223 30.02 -63.60 -17.28
CA PRO A 223 31.27 -63.47 -18.02
C PRO A 223 31.81 -62.03 -18.08
N LYS A 224 30.98 -61.01 -17.85
CA LYS A 224 31.41 -59.60 -17.81
C LYS A 224 32.00 -59.18 -16.46
N ARG A 225 31.87 -60.03 -15.44
CA ARG A 225 32.35 -59.75 -14.09
C ARG A 225 33.86 -59.59 -14.05
N ASP A 226 34.60 -60.42 -14.78
CA ASP A 226 36.07 -60.38 -14.84
C ASP A 226 36.56 -59.11 -15.53
N GLU A 227 35.93 -58.71 -16.65
CA GLU A 227 36.24 -57.48 -17.38
C GLU A 227 36.01 -56.24 -16.50
N LEU A 228 34.84 -56.13 -15.86
CA LEU A 228 34.53 -55.02 -14.96
C LEU A 228 35.42 -55.02 -13.71
N HIS A 229 35.75 -56.20 -13.18
CA HIS A 229 36.67 -56.33 -12.05
C HIS A 229 38.08 -55.85 -12.42
N LEU A 230 38.59 -56.22 -13.61
CA LEU A 230 39.87 -55.72 -14.11
C LEU A 230 39.85 -54.21 -14.33
N ALA A 231 38.78 -53.66 -14.91
CA ALA A 231 38.64 -52.21 -15.09
C ALA A 231 38.55 -51.43 -13.76
N ALA A 232 37.87 -51.99 -12.76
CA ALA A 232 37.72 -51.37 -11.45
C ALA A 232 39.00 -51.48 -10.61
N TYR A 233 39.63 -52.66 -10.56
CA TYR A 233 40.64 -52.99 -9.56
C TYR A 233 41.97 -53.50 -10.12
N GLY A 234 42.11 -53.70 -11.43
CA GLY A 234 43.33 -54.25 -12.05
C GLY A 234 43.50 -55.76 -11.84
N LEU A 235 44.68 -56.27 -12.21
CA LEU A 235 45.02 -57.69 -12.10
C LEU A 235 45.15 -58.13 -10.65
N TYR A 236 44.74 -59.38 -10.37
CA TYR A 236 44.81 -59.95 -9.02
C TYR A 236 46.25 -60.01 -8.47
N ALA A 237 47.22 -60.31 -9.33
CA ALA A 237 48.64 -60.41 -8.96
C ALA A 237 49.20 -59.07 -8.44
N ASP A 238 48.76 -57.96 -9.01
CA ASP A 238 49.19 -56.59 -8.66
C ASP A 238 48.72 -56.19 -7.27
N ARG A 239 47.64 -56.80 -6.76
CA ARG A 239 47.12 -56.51 -5.41
C ARG A 239 47.88 -57.23 -4.30
N ILE A 240 48.56 -58.34 -4.61
CA ILE A 240 49.08 -59.27 -3.60
C ILE A 240 50.61 -59.27 -3.54
N ASN A 241 51.31 -59.06 -4.65
CA ASN A 241 52.73 -59.41 -4.71
C ASN A 241 53.75 -58.31 -4.34
N GLN A 242 53.36 -57.07 -4.04
CA GLN A 242 54.32 -56.04 -3.59
C GLN A 242 53.71 -55.06 -2.58
N GLY A 243 52.96 -55.55 -1.59
CA GLY A 243 52.40 -54.70 -0.53
C GLY A 243 51.22 -53.81 -0.98
N GLY A 244 50.39 -54.32 -1.90
CA GLY A 244 49.22 -53.62 -2.45
C GLY A 244 49.49 -53.05 -3.85
N TYR A 245 48.71 -52.04 -4.26
CA TYR A 245 48.79 -51.33 -5.54
C TYR A 245 50.12 -50.62 -5.85
N LYS A 246 51.21 -50.94 -5.15
CA LYS A 246 52.55 -50.33 -5.33
C LYS A 246 53.16 -50.59 -6.70
N SER A 247 52.72 -51.64 -7.41
CA SER A 247 53.18 -51.91 -8.79
C SER A 247 52.92 -50.73 -9.73
N TYR A 248 51.89 -49.93 -9.44
CA TYR A 248 51.50 -48.78 -10.26
C TYR A 248 52.21 -47.48 -9.84
N GLU A 249 52.97 -47.42 -8.74
CA GLU A 249 53.67 -46.19 -8.28
C GLU A 249 54.68 -45.65 -9.30
N ASN A 250 55.21 -46.51 -10.19
CA ASN A 250 56.15 -46.12 -11.23
C ASN A 250 55.46 -45.74 -12.56
N ASP A 251 54.16 -45.98 -12.69
CA ASP A 251 53.38 -45.71 -13.91
C ASP A 251 52.58 -44.40 -13.77
N PRO A 252 52.33 -43.66 -14.88
CA PRO A 252 51.47 -42.49 -14.86
C PRO A 252 50.08 -42.81 -14.29
N ILE A 253 49.58 -41.98 -13.37
CA ILE A 253 48.31 -42.21 -12.65
C ILE A 253 47.10 -42.32 -13.58
N GLU A 254 47.20 -41.78 -14.80
CA GLU A 254 46.19 -41.90 -15.84
C GLU A 254 45.95 -43.35 -16.27
N GLN A 255 46.98 -44.20 -16.17
CA GLN A 255 46.98 -45.61 -16.60
C GLN A 255 46.52 -46.57 -15.50
N TRP A 256 46.28 -46.07 -14.28
CA TRP A 256 45.87 -46.89 -13.16
C TRP A 256 44.40 -47.35 -13.30
N PRO A 257 44.04 -48.54 -12.77
CA PRO A 257 42.66 -48.97 -12.69
C PRO A 257 41.78 -47.97 -11.90
N ALA A 258 40.47 -47.92 -12.20
CA ALA A 258 39.62 -46.82 -11.78
C ALA A 258 39.57 -46.59 -10.24
N CYS A 259 39.53 -47.65 -9.43
CA CYS A 259 39.47 -47.53 -7.97
C CYS A 259 40.82 -47.20 -7.29
N PRO A 260 41.95 -47.84 -7.60
CA PRO A 260 43.25 -47.40 -7.07
C PRO A 260 43.62 -45.99 -7.55
N LYS A 261 43.28 -45.63 -8.79
CA LYS A 261 43.39 -44.26 -9.31
C LYS A 261 42.57 -43.28 -8.47
N ALA A 262 41.30 -43.61 -8.21
CA ALA A 262 40.42 -42.79 -7.39
C ALA A 262 40.98 -42.62 -5.97
N ASN A 263 41.45 -43.68 -5.33
CA ASN A 263 42.03 -43.61 -3.99
C ASN A 263 43.30 -42.74 -3.92
N ALA A 264 44.17 -42.84 -4.93
CA ALA A 264 45.40 -42.04 -4.97
C ALA A 264 45.10 -40.55 -5.21
N LEU A 265 44.18 -40.25 -6.13
CA LEU A 265 43.74 -38.87 -6.40
C LEU A 265 42.92 -38.29 -5.25
N GLU A 266 42.11 -39.09 -4.56
CA GLU A 266 41.37 -38.71 -3.35
C GLU A 266 42.34 -38.41 -2.20
N ALA A 267 43.35 -39.25 -1.95
CA ALA A 267 44.37 -38.98 -0.94
C ALA A 267 45.20 -37.71 -1.26
N ALA A 268 45.47 -37.42 -2.54
CA ALA A 268 46.09 -36.16 -2.95
C ALA A 268 45.14 -34.97 -2.73
N SER A 269 43.86 -35.13 -3.07
CA SER A 269 42.83 -34.12 -2.87
C SER A 269 42.56 -33.83 -1.39
N ASP A 270 42.60 -34.84 -0.51
CA ASP A 270 42.47 -34.70 0.94
C ASP A 270 43.63 -33.90 1.53
N ARG A 271 44.85 -34.12 1.04
CA ARG A 271 46.01 -33.32 1.44
C ARG A 271 45.85 -31.87 1.00
N GLN A 272 45.40 -31.63 -0.23
CA GLN A 272 45.14 -30.27 -0.72
C GLN A 272 44.00 -29.60 0.05
N LEU A 273 42.93 -30.34 0.35
CA LEU A 273 41.79 -29.87 1.12
C LEU A 273 42.24 -29.46 2.53
N LYS A 274 43.07 -30.27 3.18
CA LYS A 274 43.62 -29.94 4.49
C LYS A 274 44.47 -28.68 4.46
N VAL A 275 45.35 -28.53 3.46
CA VAL A 275 46.15 -27.30 3.29
C VAL A 275 45.25 -26.07 3.08
N ALA A 276 44.22 -26.18 2.23
CA ALA A 276 43.29 -25.08 1.98
C ALA A 276 42.45 -24.73 3.23
N GLN A 277 42.02 -25.73 4.01
CA GLN A 277 41.33 -25.54 5.28
C GLN A 277 42.23 -24.91 6.34
N ASP A 278 43.46 -25.36 6.47
CA ASP A 278 44.45 -24.80 7.40
C ASP A 278 44.72 -23.33 7.05
N LYS A 279 44.87 -23.01 5.75
CA LYS A 279 45.01 -21.65 5.25
C LYS A 279 43.78 -20.78 5.56
N TYR A 280 42.57 -21.32 5.41
CA TYR A 280 41.34 -20.62 5.79
C TYR A 280 41.29 -20.33 7.31
N GLN A 281 41.64 -21.30 8.16
CA GLN A 281 41.64 -21.12 9.61
C GLN A 281 42.73 -20.15 10.08
N GLU A 282 43.91 -20.19 9.46
CA GLU A 282 44.97 -19.22 9.69
C GLU A 282 44.47 -17.82 9.35
N LYS A 283 43.84 -17.65 8.18
CA LYS A 283 43.31 -16.35 7.74
C LYS A 283 42.19 -15.84 8.65
N LEU A 284 41.29 -16.73 9.08
CA LEU A 284 40.24 -16.41 10.05
C LEU A 284 40.83 -15.93 11.39
N THR A 285 41.91 -16.57 11.85
CA THR A 285 42.60 -16.19 13.09
C THR A 285 43.32 -14.87 12.94
N GLU A 286 43.99 -14.66 11.80
CA GLU A 286 44.64 -13.41 11.43
C GLU A 286 43.63 -12.24 11.49
N VAL A 287 42.49 -12.35 10.80
CA VAL A 287 41.44 -11.31 10.80
C VAL A 287 40.94 -11.03 12.22
N LYS A 288 40.68 -12.09 13.02
CA LYS A 288 40.25 -11.95 14.43
C LYS A 288 41.27 -11.20 15.31
N ASN A 289 42.56 -11.34 15.04
CA ASN A 289 43.62 -10.68 15.82
C ASN A 289 43.59 -9.14 15.66
N TYR A 290 43.00 -8.61 14.59
CA TYR A 290 42.81 -7.17 14.40
C TYR A 290 41.59 -6.61 15.16
N GLY A 291 40.80 -7.47 15.81
CA GLY A 291 39.63 -7.08 16.61
C GLY A 291 38.37 -6.76 15.80
N SER A 292 38.49 -6.40 14.52
CA SER A 292 37.37 -6.29 13.58
C SER A 292 37.80 -6.47 12.13
N ASP A 293 36.89 -6.95 11.30
CA ASP A 293 37.10 -7.12 9.85
C ASP A 293 37.43 -5.78 9.19
N LEU A 294 36.80 -4.70 9.64
CA LEU A 294 37.11 -3.34 9.21
C LEU A 294 38.57 -2.93 9.51
N ALA A 295 39.08 -3.26 10.70
CA ALA A 295 40.46 -2.97 11.08
C ALA A 295 41.47 -3.83 10.31
N TYR A 296 41.11 -5.08 10.00
CA TYR A 296 41.89 -5.93 9.12
C TYR A 296 41.97 -5.32 7.71
N LEU A 297 40.83 -4.96 7.11
CA LEU A 297 40.79 -4.36 5.77
C LEU A 297 41.60 -3.07 5.71
N LYS A 298 41.51 -2.21 6.73
CA LYS A 298 42.27 -0.96 6.78
C LYS A 298 43.79 -1.17 6.74
N ASN A 299 44.29 -2.22 7.38
CA ASN A 299 45.73 -2.45 7.52
C ASN A 299 46.32 -3.35 6.42
N ASN A 300 45.57 -4.36 5.99
CA ASN A 300 46.08 -5.40 5.09
C ASN A 300 45.51 -5.31 3.67
N GLU A 301 44.35 -4.68 3.48
CA GLU A 301 43.69 -4.50 2.17
C GLU A 301 43.30 -3.03 1.95
N PRO A 302 44.27 -2.08 2.01
CA PRO A 302 43.98 -0.65 2.03
C PRO A 302 43.26 -0.18 0.76
N GLU A 303 43.51 -0.80 -0.40
CA GLU A 303 42.81 -0.47 -1.65
C GLU A 303 41.30 -0.72 -1.55
N ILE A 304 40.89 -1.83 -0.91
CA ILE A 304 39.48 -2.16 -0.69
C ILE A 304 38.90 -1.21 0.34
N TYR A 305 39.64 -0.92 1.41
CA TYR A 305 39.19 0.00 2.45
C TYR A 305 38.96 1.42 1.90
N GLU A 306 39.93 1.99 1.20
CA GLU A 306 39.85 3.36 0.66
C GLU A 306 38.77 3.52 -0.41
N SER A 307 38.40 2.44 -1.11
CA SER A 307 37.30 2.47 -2.07
C SER A 307 35.93 2.68 -1.41
N SER A 308 35.75 2.24 -0.16
CA SER A 308 34.45 2.12 0.50
C SER A 308 34.33 2.94 1.79
N PHE A 309 35.44 3.35 2.40
CA PHE A 309 35.47 4.07 3.67
C PHE A 309 36.32 5.34 3.56
N ASN A 310 35.95 6.34 4.35
CA ASN A 310 36.74 7.55 4.53
C ASN A 310 37.76 7.42 5.68
N GLU A 311 38.57 8.46 5.89
CA GLU A 311 39.61 8.48 6.95
C GLU A 311 39.03 8.26 8.36
N ALA A 312 37.79 8.71 8.60
CA ALA A 312 37.07 8.53 9.85
C ALA A 312 36.51 7.11 10.04
N GLY A 313 36.58 6.25 9.02
CA GLY A 313 36.02 4.89 9.04
C GLY A 313 34.51 4.83 8.78
N ASN A 314 33.93 5.92 8.27
CA ASN A 314 32.56 5.94 7.79
C ASN A 314 32.50 5.54 6.32
N ILE A 315 31.40 4.95 5.90
CA ILE A 315 31.15 4.58 4.50
C ILE A 315 31.21 5.86 3.64
N SER A 316 32.02 5.84 2.58
CA SER A 316 32.30 7.01 1.74
C SER A 316 31.13 7.40 0.84
N SER A 317 30.32 6.42 0.44
CA SER A 317 29.18 6.61 -0.45
C SER A 317 27.86 6.66 0.30
N GLY A 318 27.14 7.78 0.15
CA GLY A 318 25.82 8.00 0.73
C GLY A 318 24.74 6.99 0.29
N THR A 319 24.81 6.51 -0.97
CA THR A 319 23.89 5.48 -1.45
C THR A 319 24.21 4.12 -0.84
N GLU A 320 25.50 3.83 -0.63
CA GLU A 320 25.97 2.58 -0.05
C GLU A 320 25.65 2.49 1.44
N VAL A 321 25.89 3.56 2.20
CA VAL A 321 25.50 3.62 3.62
C VAL A 321 23.98 3.47 3.78
N THR A 322 23.20 4.07 2.87
CA THR A 322 21.73 3.93 2.85
C THR A 322 21.29 2.48 2.56
N ARG A 323 21.95 1.80 1.62
CA ARG A 323 21.71 0.39 1.30
C ARG A 323 22.00 -0.51 2.50
N VAL A 324 23.19 -0.36 3.10
CA VAL A 324 23.63 -1.14 4.26
C VAL A 324 22.69 -0.89 5.44
N ALA A 325 22.28 0.36 5.68
CA ALA A 325 21.34 0.69 6.74
C ALA A 325 19.98 0.04 6.55
N ALA A 326 19.43 0.05 5.34
CA ALA A 326 18.16 -0.61 5.05
C ALA A 326 18.23 -2.13 5.31
N ILE A 327 19.30 -2.79 4.84
CA ILE A 327 19.51 -4.24 5.04
C ILE A 327 19.67 -4.54 6.53
N LEU A 328 20.55 -3.82 7.23
CA LEU A 328 20.82 -4.04 8.65
C LEU A 328 19.57 -3.80 9.49
N PHE A 329 18.82 -2.72 9.21
CA PHE A 329 17.58 -2.40 9.90
C PHE A 329 16.54 -3.53 9.73
N VAL A 330 16.30 -3.97 8.49
CA VAL A 330 15.34 -5.05 8.20
C VAL A 330 15.78 -6.36 8.85
N GLN A 331 17.07 -6.71 8.77
CA GLN A 331 17.59 -7.93 9.37
C GLN A 331 17.42 -7.92 10.89
N LYS A 332 17.81 -6.83 11.56
CA LYS A 332 17.63 -6.67 13.01
C LYS A 332 16.15 -6.71 13.40
N LEU A 333 15.27 -6.09 12.60
CA LEU A 333 13.84 -6.05 12.84
C LEU A 333 13.21 -7.45 12.76
N LEU A 334 13.52 -8.21 11.69
CA LEU A 334 13.01 -9.56 11.49
C LEU A 334 13.57 -10.55 12.53
N ASN A 335 14.84 -10.39 12.92
CA ASN A 335 15.50 -11.20 13.93
C ASN A 335 15.15 -10.80 15.38
N ARG A 336 14.26 -9.81 15.56
CA ARG A 336 13.81 -9.34 16.89
C ARG A 336 14.96 -8.82 17.77
N GLN A 337 16.00 -8.25 17.15
CA GLN A 337 17.12 -7.60 17.83
C GLN A 337 16.71 -6.18 18.28
N TRP A 338 15.66 -6.11 19.10
CA TRP A 338 15.03 -4.84 19.51
C TRP A 338 15.97 -3.92 20.29
N VAL A 339 16.93 -4.50 21.04
CA VAL A 339 17.91 -3.76 21.84
C VAL A 339 18.82 -2.93 20.94
N ASP A 340 19.32 -3.52 19.85
CA ASP A 340 20.24 -2.88 18.89
C ASP A 340 19.53 -1.90 17.94
N LEU A 341 18.21 -1.84 18.01
CA LEU A 341 17.35 -0.94 17.23
C LEU A 341 16.62 0.08 18.11
N GLY A 342 16.86 0.11 19.43
CA GLY A 342 15.97 0.78 20.39
C GLY A 342 15.59 2.21 20.01
N GLN A 343 16.55 3.02 19.57
CA GLN A 343 16.29 4.41 19.16
C GLN A 343 15.61 4.49 17.79
N SER A 344 16.06 3.72 16.80
CA SER A 344 15.45 3.65 15.46
C SER A 344 13.99 3.20 15.52
N LEU A 345 13.68 2.23 16.38
CA LEU A 345 12.33 1.75 16.64
C LEU A 345 11.48 2.76 17.40
N PHE A 346 12.05 3.50 18.33
CA PHE A 346 11.32 4.55 19.04
C PHE A 346 10.81 5.61 18.06
N VAL A 347 11.69 6.11 17.17
CA VAL A 347 11.33 7.09 16.15
C VAL A 347 10.30 6.51 15.17
N MET A 348 10.53 5.29 14.69
CA MET A 348 9.57 4.58 13.83
C MET A 348 8.21 4.40 14.53
N THR A 349 8.19 4.07 15.82
CA THR A 349 6.95 3.86 16.59
C THR A 349 6.15 5.14 16.71
N ILE A 350 6.80 6.28 16.97
CA ILE A 350 6.11 7.58 16.98
C ILE A 350 5.50 7.84 15.59
N SER A 351 6.26 7.60 14.52
CA SER A 351 5.75 7.73 13.14
C SER A 351 4.54 6.83 12.89
N VAL A 352 4.57 5.56 13.29
CA VAL A 352 3.42 4.63 13.21
C VAL A 352 2.21 5.22 13.93
N ILE A 353 2.37 5.69 15.17
CA ILE A 353 1.27 6.20 15.99
C ILE A 353 0.67 7.46 15.36
N THR A 354 1.51 8.45 15.02
CA THR A 354 1.05 9.72 14.44
C THR A 354 0.36 9.51 13.11
N SER A 355 0.92 8.66 12.24
CA SER A 355 0.34 8.32 10.95
C SER A 355 -0.98 7.56 11.09
N THR A 356 -1.07 6.61 12.02
CA THR A 356 -2.31 5.86 12.28
C THR A 356 -3.43 6.77 12.74
N ILE A 357 -3.13 7.70 13.66
CA ILE A 357 -4.11 8.69 14.15
C ILE A 357 -4.54 9.61 13.01
N ALA A 358 -3.61 10.11 12.20
CA ALA A 358 -3.93 10.97 11.05
C ALA A 358 -4.80 10.25 10.00
N ILE A 359 -4.45 9.01 9.65
CA ILE A 359 -5.25 8.17 8.73
C ILE A 359 -6.65 7.95 9.29
N PHE A 360 -6.75 7.55 10.55
CA PHE A 360 -8.04 7.29 11.19
C PHE A 360 -8.90 8.56 11.25
N MET A 361 -8.30 9.70 11.62
CA MET A 361 -8.99 11.00 11.64
C MET A 361 -9.45 11.41 10.25
N ALA A 362 -8.60 11.32 9.23
CA ALA A 362 -8.96 11.69 7.86
C ALA A 362 -10.11 10.83 7.31
N ILE A 363 -10.08 9.51 7.54
CA ILE A 363 -11.13 8.58 7.11
C ILE A 363 -12.43 8.80 7.91
N SER A 364 -12.32 9.02 9.22
CA SER A 364 -13.50 9.25 10.07
C SER A 364 -14.15 10.59 9.74
N TYR A 365 -13.33 11.62 9.53
CA TYR A 365 -13.76 12.94 9.08
C TYR A 365 -14.47 12.86 7.73
N SER A 366 -13.90 12.20 6.72
CA SER A 366 -14.51 12.10 5.38
C SER A 366 -15.86 11.38 5.36
N ARG A 367 -16.13 10.55 6.36
CA ARG A 367 -17.40 9.81 6.51
C ARG A 367 -18.48 10.60 7.24
N ARG A 368 -18.17 11.75 7.85
CA ARG A 368 -19.19 12.56 8.52
C ARG A 368 -20.20 13.10 7.51
N GLU A 369 -21.44 13.21 7.97
CA GLU A 369 -22.55 13.66 7.12
C GLU A 369 -22.41 15.14 6.72
N ASP A 370 -21.95 16.00 7.63
CA ASP A 370 -21.70 17.41 7.38
C ASP A 370 -20.59 17.64 6.34
N VAL A 371 -19.51 16.86 6.38
CA VAL A 371 -18.47 16.87 5.34
C VAL A 371 -19.05 16.52 3.98
N GLN A 372 -19.90 15.50 3.90
CA GLN A 372 -20.55 15.13 2.63
C GLN A 372 -21.57 16.19 2.17
N MET A 373 -22.31 16.80 3.09
CA MET A 373 -23.24 17.90 2.78
C MET A 373 -22.51 19.12 2.21
N SER A 374 -21.35 19.46 2.77
CA SER A 374 -20.51 20.57 2.28
C SER A 374 -20.08 20.44 0.83
N LYS A 375 -20.22 19.24 0.28
CA LYS A 375 -19.64 18.79 -0.98
C LYS A 375 -20.70 18.33 -1.99
N SER A 376 -21.96 18.22 -1.56
CA SER A 376 -23.10 17.74 -2.35
C SER A 376 -23.53 18.76 -3.41
N GLU A 377 -23.77 18.26 -4.63
CA GLU A 377 -24.31 19.06 -5.74
C GLU A 377 -25.79 19.41 -5.50
N ALA A 378 -26.58 18.50 -4.91
CA ALA A 378 -27.96 18.80 -4.56
C ALA A 378 -28.07 19.92 -3.53
N VAL A 379 -27.15 19.98 -2.56
CA VAL A 379 -27.07 21.07 -1.59
C VAL A 379 -26.70 22.40 -2.27
N ILE A 380 -25.79 22.39 -3.25
CA ILE A 380 -25.47 23.59 -4.05
C ILE A 380 -26.72 24.11 -4.76
N LYS A 381 -27.45 23.23 -5.45
CA LYS A 381 -28.69 23.59 -6.17
C LYS A 381 -29.75 24.11 -5.20
N ALA A 382 -29.89 23.48 -4.04
CA ALA A 382 -30.82 23.94 -3.02
C ALA A 382 -30.44 25.33 -2.50
N ARG A 383 -29.16 25.57 -2.22
CA ARG A 383 -28.66 26.89 -1.84
C ARG A 383 -29.00 27.95 -2.89
N GLU A 384 -28.79 27.66 -4.17
CA GLU A 384 -29.13 28.58 -5.25
C GLU A 384 -30.62 28.87 -5.34
N VAL A 385 -31.47 27.84 -5.20
CA VAL A 385 -32.94 28.02 -5.16
C VAL A 385 -33.35 28.88 -3.97
N PHE A 386 -32.81 28.62 -2.79
CA PHE A 386 -33.07 29.41 -1.59
C PHE A 386 -32.70 30.89 -1.80
N ILE A 387 -31.50 31.16 -2.34
CA ILE A 387 -31.05 32.51 -2.65
C ILE A 387 -31.98 33.19 -3.64
N ASN A 388 -32.31 32.53 -4.75
CA ASN A 388 -33.13 33.12 -5.82
C ASN A 388 -34.57 33.37 -5.36
N GLU A 389 -35.19 32.44 -4.63
CA GLU A 389 -36.53 32.63 -4.06
C GLU A 389 -36.54 33.78 -3.04
N THR A 390 -35.50 33.90 -2.20
CA THR A 390 -35.37 35.01 -1.25
C THR A 390 -35.17 36.36 -1.96
N ILE A 391 -34.35 36.43 -3.03
CA ILE A 391 -34.19 37.64 -3.85
C ILE A 391 -35.53 38.04 -4.49
N PHE A 392 -36.26 37.07 -5.03
CA PHE A 392 -37.56 37.33 -5.64
C PHE A 392 -38.55 37.90 -4.64
N ASP A 393 -38.62 37.34 -3.44
CA ASP A 393 -39.51 37.83 -2.37
C ASP A 393 -39.08 39.22 -1.84
N LEU A 394 -37.77 39.48 -1.71
CA LEU A 394 -37.23 40.81 -1.39
C LEU A 394 -37.69 41.87 -2.41
N SER A 395 -37.61 41.55 -3.70
CA SER A 395 -38.00 42.47 -4.77
C SER A 395 -39.48 42.85 -4.74
N LYS A 396 -40.33 41.95 -4.22
CA LYS A 396 -41.77 42.16 -4.07
C LYS A 396 -42.12 43.00 -2.85
N ASN A 397 -41.32 42.95 -1.80
CA ASN A 397 -41.62 43.53 -0.49
C ASN A 397 -41.13 44.98 -0.28
N GLN A 398 -40.59 45.65 -1.31
CA GLN A 398 -40.09 47.04 -1.29
C GLN A 398 -39.22 47.34 -0.05
N VAL A 399 -38.13 46.59 0.09
CA VAL A 399 -37.25 46.67 1.27
C VAL A 399 -36.29 47.87 1.17
N SER A 400 -35.81 48.37 2.31
CA SER A 400 -34.80 49.43 2.39
C SER A 400 -33.51 49.06 1.62
N PRO A 401 -32.82 50.02 0.96
CA PRO A 401 -31.52 49.81 0.32
C PRO A 401 -30.43 49.24 1.26
N GLU A 402 -30.52 49.52 2.56
CA GLU A 402 -29.61 48.95 3.56
C GLU A 402 -29.77 47.44 3.71
N ASP A 403 -31.01 46.96 3.62
CA ASP A 403 -31.36 45.54 3.77
C ASP A 403 -30.97 44.75 2.51
N GLU A 404 -31.13 45.36 1.33
CA GLU A 404 -30.62 44.81 0.08
C GLU A 404 -29.10 44.63 0.12
N ARG A 405 -28.36 45.63 0.63
CA ARG A 405 -26.91 45.55 0.77
C ARG A 405 -26.49 44.49 1.78
N LEU A 406 -27.16 44.41 2.93
CA LEU A 406 -26.89 43.41 3.96
C LEU A 406 -27.12 41.99 3.42
N PHE A 407 -28.22 41.79 2.70
CA PHE A 407 -28.53 40.51 2.07
C PHE A 407 -27.54 40.16 0.95
N ALA A 408 -27.12 41.12 0.12
CA ALA A 408 -26.11 40.90 -0.91
C ALA A 408 -24.75 40.45 -0.32
N LEU A 409 -24.34 41.03 0.82
CA LEU A 409 -23.14 40.60 1.54
C LEU A 409 -23.28 39.18 2.09
N PHE A 410 -24.43 38.84 2.66
CA PHE A 410 -24.73 37.48 3.12
C PHE A 410 -24.69 36.47 1.98
N VAL A 411 -25.33 36.77 0.84
CA VAL A 411 -25.32 35.89 -0.34
C VAL A 411 -23.91 35.67 -0.85
N LYS A 412 -23.09 36.73 -0.88
CA LYS A 412 -21.68 36.62 -1.27
C LYS A 412 -20.92 35.68 -0.33
N ASP A 413 -21.00 35.92 0.98
CA ASP A 413 -20.33 35.09 1.99
C ASP A 413 -20.81 33.63 1.91
N LEU A 414 -22.12 33.39 1.83
CA LEU A 414 -22.70 32.07 1.71
C LEU A 414 -22.24 31.31 0.46
N LYS A 415 -22.04 32.02 -0.67
CA LYS A 415 -21.52 31.40 -1.91
C LYS A 415 -20.03 31.08 -1.81
N GLU A 416 -19.25 31.96 -1.18
CA GLU A 416 -17.80 31.82 -1.05
C GLU A 416 -17.41 30.79 0.00
N THR A 417 -18.07 30.79 1.16
CA THR A 417 -17.65 30.03 2.34
C THR A 417 -18.60 28.89 2.70
N GLY A 418 -19.87 28.94 2.24
CA GLY A 418 -20.91 27.99 2.64
C GLY A 418 -21.40 28.14 4.08
N HIS A 419 -20.89 29.11 4.84
CA HIS A 419 -21.22 29.27 6.25
C HIS A 419 -22.63 29.82 6.43
N CYS A 420 -23.46 29.09 7.18
CA CYS A 420 -24.80 29.56 7.52
C CYS A 420 -25.35 28.87 8.76
N ASP A 421 -25.65 29.66 9.80
CA ASP A 421 -26.33 29.18 11.01
C ASP A 421 -27.83 29.52 10.99
N TYR A 422 -28.38 29.92 9.84
CA TYR A 422 -29.80 30.25 9.73
C TYR A 422 -30.62 28.94 9.73
N PRO A 423 -31.42 28.65 10.77
CA PRO A 423 -32.06 27.33 10.92
C PRO A 423 -32.94 26.91 9.73
N PRO A 424 -33.75 27.81 9.13
CA PRO A 424 -34.55 27.43 7.97
C PRO A 424 -33.71 27.08 6.73
N PHE A 425 -32.55 27.73 6.55
CA PHE A 425 -31.63 27.35 5.48
C PHE A 425 -31.04 25.97 5.74
N PHE A 426 -30.67 25.66 6.99
CA PHE A 426 -30.18 24.34 7.39
C PHE A 426 -31.20 23.23 7.09
N GLU A 427 -32.46 23.40 7.52
CA GLU A 427 -33.53 22.43 7.23
C GLU A 427 -33.73 22.25 5.71
N TYR A 428 -33.63 23.33 4.95
CA TYR A 428 -33.77 23.31 3.50
C TYR A 428 -32.64 22.52 2.81
N VAL A 429 -31.37 22.75 3.20
CA VAL A 429 -30.24 22.01 2.62
C VAL A 429 -30.18 20.55 3.09
N LYS A 430 -30.58 20.29 4.34
CA LYS A 430 -30.69 18.93 4.89
C LYS A 430 -31.72 18.12 4.10
N HIS A 431 -32.90 18.68 3.85
CA HIS A 431 -33.92 18.06 3.02
C HIS A 431 -33.40 17.77 1.59
N ALA A 432 -32.69 18.73 0.98
CA ALA A 432 -32.09 18.52 -0.34
C ALA A 432 -31.07 17.37 -0.36
N ARG A 433 -30.27 17.23 0.70
CA ARG A 433 -29.34 16.10 0.88
C ARG A 433 -30.07 14.78 1.04
N GLU A 434 -31.13 14.74 1.82
CA GLU A 434 -31.94 13.53 2.02
C GLU A 434 -32.63 13.10 0.72
N MET A 435 -33.12 14.06 -0.06
CA MET A 435 -33.66 13.85 -1.40
C MET A 435 -32.60 13.32 -2.38
N GLU A 436 -31.38 13.81 -2.32
CA GLU A 436 -30.25 13.30 -3.12
C GLU A 436 -29.91 11.86 -2.76
N LYS A 437 -29.80 11.54 -1.46
CA LYS A 437 -29.62 10.16 -0.97
C LYS A 437 -30.73 9.25 -1.49
N THR A 438 -31.96 9.74 -1.44
CA THR A 438 -33.18 9.04 -1.90
C THR A 438 -33.13 8.78 -3.41
N ARG A 439 -32.66 9.74 -4.23
CA ARG A 439 -32.45 9.57 -5.67
C ARG A 439 -31.36 8.56 -6.00
N TYR A 440 -30.23 8.58 -5.27
CA TYR A 440 -29.19 7.56 -5.44
C TYR A 440 -29.71 6.18 -5.09
N LEU A 441 -30.48 6.04 -4.00
CA LEU A 441 -31.14 4.79 -3.65
C LEU A 441 -32.13 4.33 -4.73
N GLN A 442 -32.89 5.24 -5.32
CA GLN A 442 -33.81 4.91 -6.42
C GLN A 442 -33.05 4.43 -7.67
N GLY A 443 -31.98 5.13 -8.06
CA GLY A 443 -31.13 4.72 -9.18
C GLY A 443 -30.49 3.34 -8.94
N ASP A 444 -30.03 3.08 -7.72
CA ASP A 444 -29.44 1.79 -7.36
C ASP A 444 -30.50 0.67 -7.29
N VAL A 445 -31.76 0.98 -6.92
CA VAL A 445 -32.91 0.06 -7.06
C VAL A 445 -33.22 -0.26 -8.52
N GLU A 446 -33.27 0.76 -9.40
CA GLU A 446 -33.50 0.57 -10.85
C GLU A 446 -32.38 -0.28 -11.50
N ILE A 447 -31.12 -0.09 -11.09
CA ILE A 447 -30.00 -0.94 -11.53
C ILE A 447 -30.20 -2.39 -11.08
N ILE A 448 -30.69 -2.61 -9.85
CA ILE A 448 -30.94 -3.97 -9.33
C ILE A 448 -32.11 -4.63 -10.04
N GLU A 449 -33.21 -3.91 -10.29
CA GLU A 449 -34.34 -4.42 -11.07
C GLU A 449 -33.88 -4.82 -12.47
N LYS A 450 -33.09 -3.97 -13.14
CA LYS A 450 -32.53 -4.26 -14.47
C LYS A 450 -31.55 -5.44 -14.45
N ALA A 451 -30.68 -5.52 -13.44
CA ALA A 451 -29.76 -6.64 -13.28
C ALA A 451 -30.49 -7.96 -13.03
N LEU A 452 -31.54 -7.93 -12.22
CA LEU A 452 -32.41 -9.09 -11.98
C LEU A 452 -33.12 -9.51 -13.27
N GLU A 453 -33.62 -8.56 -14.06
CA GLU A 453 -34.24 -8.83 -15.35
C GLU A 453 -33.24 -9.42 -16.35
N GLN A 454 -31.99 -8.93 -16.38
CA GLN A 454 -30.92 -9.50 -17.19
C GLN A 454 -30.62 -10.95 -16.81
N VAL A 455 -30.52 -11.27 -15.51
CA VAL A 455 -30.33 -12.64 -15.03
C VAL A 455 -31.51 -13.53 -15.40
N LYS A 456 -32.76 -13.08 -15.19
CA LYS A 456 -33.99 -13.81 -15.55
C LYS A 456 -34.08 -14.08 -17.06
N ASN A 457 -33.83 -13.06 -17.88
CA ASN A 457 -33.86 -13.18 -19.34
C ASN A 457 -32.73 -14.06 -19.87
N GLY A 458 -31.53 -13.93 -19.30
CA GLY A 458 -30.39 -14.78 -19.65
C GLY A 458 -30.64 -16.25 -19.30
N TYR A 459 -31.22 -16.52 -18.14
CA TYR A 459 -31.66 -17.85 -17.72
C TYR A 459 -32.72 -18.45 -18.66
N HIS A 460 -33.75 -17.67 -19.02
CA HIS A 460 -34.76 -18.12 -19.97
C HIS A 460 -34.17 -18.46 -21.34
N LYS A 461 -33.22 -17.67 -21.83
CA LYS A 461 -32.49 -17.99 -23.08
C LYS A 461 -31.68 -19.27 -22.97
N LEU A 462 -31.01 -19.46 -21.83
CA LEU A 462 -30.15 -20.61 -21.58
C LEU A 462 -30.93 -21.94 -21.51
N ILE A 463 -32.17 -21.93 -21.04
CA ILE A 463 -33.03 -23.12 -20.97
C ILE A 463 -33.81 -23.37 -22.26
N ASN A 464 -34.28 -22.32 -22.92
CA ASN A 464 -35.18 -22.47 -24.06
C ASN A 464 -34.46 -22.53 -25.42
N SER A 465 -33.16 -22.24 -25.46
CA SER A 465 -32.40 -22.22 -26.70
C SER A 465 -31.63 -23.52 -26.95
N ASN A 466 -31.65 -23.94 -28.21
CA ASN A 466 -30.81 -25.00 -28.75
C ASN A 466 -29.69 -24.45 -29.66
N SER A 467 -29.58 -23.12 -29.80
CA SER A 467 -28.58 -22.49 -30.66
C SER A 467 -27.43 -21.89 -29.84
N GLU A 468 -26.21 -22.24 -30.22
CA GLU A 468 -24.98 -21.70 -29.62
C GLU A 468 -24.96 -20.16 -29.47
N PRO A 469 -25.35 -19.34 -30.48
CA PRO A 469 -25.34 -17.89 -30.32
C PRO A 469 -26.31 -17.38 -29.25
N GLU A 470 -27.47 -18.02 -29.07
CA GLU A 470 -28.43 -17.63 -28.05
C GLU A 470 -28.03 -18.09 -26.64
N ILE A 471 -27.36 -19.24 -26.53
CA ILE A 471 -26.75 -19.72 -25.27
C ILE A 471 -25.68 -18.74 -24.81
N VAL A 472 -24.78 -18.33 -25.72
CA VAL A 472 -23.74 -17.32 -25.43
C VAL A 472 -24.37 -15.97 -25.05
N ALA A 473 -25.42 -15.54 -25.75
CA ALA A 473 -26.16 -14.34 -25.40
C ALA A 473 -26.81 -14.42 -24.01
N GLY A 474 -27.32 -15.60 -23.62
CA GLY A 474 -27.86 -15.87 -22.29
C GLY A 474 -26.80 -15.77 -21.20
N GLN A 475 -25.64 -16.41 -21.40
CA GLN A 475 -24.49 -16.35 -20.48
C GLN A 475 -24.02 -14.90 -20.27
N ASN A 476 -23.90 -14.12 -21.36
CA ASN A 476 -23.48 -12.72 -21.29
C ASN A 476 -24.46 -11.87 -20.47
N LEU A 477 -25.77 -12.08 -20.64
CA LEU A 477 -26.79 -11.37 -19.86
C LEU A 477 -26.72 -11.72 -18.37
N ILE A 478 -26.52 -13.00 -18.03
CA ILE A 478 -26.36 -13.43 -16.63
C ILE A 478 -25.11 -12.79 -16.04
N ASN A 479 -23.97 -12.83 -16.75
CA ASN A 479 -22.72 -12.23 -16.26
C ASN A 479 -22.86 -10.73 -16.00
N GLN A 480 -23.47 -9.97 -16.93
CA GLN A 480 -23.70 -8.53 -16.76
C GLN A 480 -24.60 -8.20 -15.55
N GLY A 481 -25.67 -8.97 -15.36
CA GLY A 481 -26.56 -8.79 -14.21
C GLY A 481 -25.86 -9.14 -12.89
N CYS A 482 -25.10 -10.24 -12.87
CA CYS A 482 -24.29 -10.67 -11.73
C CYS A 482 -23.22 -9.63 -11.34
N ASP A 483 -22.49 -9.06 -12.30
CA ASP A 483 -21.49 -8.01 -12.04
C ASP A 483 -22.13 -6.77 -11.41
N SER A 484 -23.30 -6.37 -11.92
CA SER A 484 -24.06 -5.22 -11.41
C SER A 484 -24.53 -5.45 -9.97
N ILE A 485 -25.03 -6.66 -9.66
CA ILE A 485 -25.45 -7.06 -8.32
C ILE A 485 -24.25 -7.07 -7.37
N THR A 486 -23.12 -7.69 -7.76
CA THR A 486 -21.91 -7.76 -6.93
C THR A 486 -21.34 -6.38 -6.61
N ALA A 487 -21.32 -5.47 -7.58
CA ALA A 487 -20.87 -4.10 -7.38
C ALA A 487 -21.74 -3.34 -6.36
N LEU A 488 -23.06 -3.46 -6.46
CA LEU A 488 -24.00 -2.80 -5.54
C LEU A 488 -24.02 -3.44 -4.15
N ALA A 489 -23.96 -4.76 -4.09
CA ALA A 489 -23.90 -5.50 -2.83
C ALA A 489 -22.63 -5.14 -2.02
N SER A 490 -21.50 -5.02 -2.71
CA SER A 490 -20.23 -4.57 -2.12
C SER A 490 -20.28 -3.11 -1.63
N ARG A 491 -21.03 -2.24 -2.32
CA ARG A 491 -21.20 -0.83 -1.95
C ARG A 491 -22.03 -0.67 -0.67
N TYR A 492 -23.17 -1.35 -0.56
CA TYR A 492 -24.12 -1.13 0.52
C TYR A 492 -23.92 -2.01 1.75
N TYR A 493 -23.35 -3.21 1.57
CA TYR A 493 -23.25 -4.18 2.64
C TYR A 493 -21.86 -4.80 2.77
N PRO A 494 -20.77 -4.00 2.80
CA PRO A 494 -19.41 -4.52 2.85
C PRO A 494 -19.12 -5.39 4.10
N LYS A 495 -19.94 -5.25 5.15
CA LYS A 495 -19.81 -5.98 6.42
C LYS A 495 -20.88 -7.05 6.65
N SER A 496 -21.83 -7.23 5.74
CA SER A 496 -22.87 -8.25 5.92
C SER A 496 -22.36 -9.61 5.46
N ASP A 497 -22.24 -10.57 6.39
CA ASP A 497 -21.78 -11.92 6.05
C ASP A 497 -22.72 -12.63 5.06
N ARG A 498 -24.02 -12.33 5.12
CA ARG A 498 -25.01 -12.80 4.12
C ARG A 498 -24.77 -12.24 2.72
N VAL A 499 -24.26 -11.02 2.61
CA VAL A 499 -23.94 -10.42 1.31
C VAL A 499 -22.62 -10.94 0.76
N LYS A 500 -21.64 -11.24 1.61
CA LYS A 500 -20.43 -11.94 1.18
C LYS A 500 -20.75 -13.34 0.65
N GLU A 501 -21.71 -14.03 1.27
CA GLU A 501 -22.18 -15.33 0.79
C GLU A 501 -22.91 -15.22 -0.55
N LEU A 502 -23.71 -14.16 -0.76
CA LEU A 502 -24.31 -13.84 -2.06
C LEU A 502 -23.23 -13.63 -3.13
N ILE A 503 -22.26 -12.77 -2.86
CA ILE A 503 -21.18 -12.46 -3.82
C ILE A 503 -20.45 -13.75 -4.20
N LYS A 504 -20.10 -14.61 -3.23
CA LYS A 504 -19.50 -15.92 -3.51
C LYS A 504 -20.39 -16.82 -4.36
N THR A 505 -21.70 -16.80 -4.12
CA THR A 505 -22.68 -17.59 -4.90
C THR A 505 -22.76 -17.08 -6.33
N VAL A 506 -22.77 -15.76 -6.51
CA VAL A 506 -22.77 -15.09 -7.82
C VAL A 506 -21.47 -15.39 -8.58
N GLU A 507 -20.32 -15.23 -7.93
CA GLU A 507 -19.01 -15.58 -8.50
C GLU A 507 -18.93 -17.05 -8.90
N TYR A 508 -19.51 -17.94 -8.09
CA TYR A 508 -19.60 -19.37 -8.40
C TYR A 508 -20.46 -19.64 -9.65
N VAL A 509 -21.62 -18.98 -9.77
CA VAL A 509 -22.47 -19.08 -10.96
C VAL A 509 -21.75 -18.55 -12.20
N GLN A 510 -21.06 -17.41 -12.11
CA GLN A 510 -20.28 -16.85 -13.22
C GLN A 510 -19.14 -17.79 -13.65
N ALA A 511 -18.38 -18.32 -12.69
CA ALA A 511 -17.32 -19.31 -12.95
C ALA A 511 -17.89 -20.59 -13.58
N TYR A 512 -19.07 -21.03 -13.15
CA TYR A 512 -19.77 -22.18 -13.72
C TYR A 512 -20.13 -21.94 -15.19
N LEU A 513 -20.65 -20.76 -15.52
CA LEU A 513 -21.06 -20.38 -16.88
C LEU A 513 -19.88 -20.22 -17.86
N GLN A 514 -18.66 -20.03 -17.35
CA GLN A 514 -17.44 -19.93 -18.18
C GLN A 514 -16.85 -21.30 -18.59
N TYR A 515 -17.39 -22.42 -18.10
CA TYR A 515 -16.84 -23.74 -18.45
C TYR A 515 -17.08 -24.09 -19.93
N PRO A 516 -16.02 -24.42 -20.71
CA PRO A 516 -16.08 -24.60 -22.16
C PRO A 516 -16.89 -25.83 -22.65
N ARG A 517 -17.43 -26.65 -21.72
CA ARG A 517 -18.26 -27.82 -22.07
C ARG A 517 -19.77 -27.55 -22.03
N LEU A 518 -20.19 -26.29 -21.82
CA LEU A 518 -21.60 -25.88 -21.86
C LEU A 518 -22.22 -25.79 -23.27
N ASN A 519 -21.45 -26.06 -24.33
CA ASN A 519 -21.94 -26.12 -25.71
C ASN A 519 -22.74 -27.40 -26.05
N LEU A 520 -22.96 -28.27 -25.07
CA LEU A 520 -23.87 -29.41 -25.16
C LEU A 520 -25.16 -29.09 -24.39
N PRO A 521 -26.33 -29.61 -24.81
CA PRO A 521 -27.57 -29.41 -24.06
C PRO A 521 -27.36 -29.83 -22.61
N LEU A 522 -27.59 -28.88 -21.70
CA LEU A 522 -27.42 -29.07 -20.27
C LEU A 522 -28.19 -30.31 -19.83
N THR A 523 -27.51 -31.26 -19.17
CA THR A 523 -28.21 -32.42 -18.60
C THR A 523 -29.24 -31.92 -17.58
N SER A 524 -30.38 -32.61 -17.43
CA SER A 524 -31.46 -32.15 -16.53
C SER A 524 -30.98 -31.91 -15.09
N ARG A 525 -29.98 -32.67 -14.65
CA ARG A 525 -29.32 -32.51 -13.34
C ARG A 525 -28.55 -31.20 -13.21
N THR A 526 -27.92 -30.76 -14.30
CA THR A 526 -27.19 -29.49 -14.36
C THR A 526 -28.15 -28.30 -14.40
N VAL A 527 -29.26 -28.44 -15.15
CA VAL A 527 -30.33 -27.43 -15.18
C VAL A 527 -30.93 -27.25 -13.80
N GLY A 528 -31.25 -28.34 -13.09
CA GLY A 528 -31.82 -28.25 -11.73
C GLY A 528 -30.88 -27.58 -10.72
N TYR A 529 -29.57 -27.79 -10.81
CA TYR A 529 -28.61 -27.14 -9.91
C TYR A 529 -28.43 -25.64 -10.22
N LEU A 530 -28.38 -25.27 -11.51
CA LEU A 530 -28.39 -23.87 -11.95
C LEU A 530 -29.69 -23.16 -11.54
N GLU A 531 -30.82 -23.84 -11.67
CA GLU A 531 -32.14 -23.35 -11.27
C GLU A 531 -32.18 -23.07 -9.76
N GLU A 532 -31.68 -23.98 -8.93
CA GLU A 532 -31.63 -23.80 -7.48
C GLU A 532 -30.72 -22.63 -7.07
N LEU A 533 -29.53 -22.53 -7.67
CA LEU A 533 -28.57 -21.44 -7.43
C LEU A 533 -29.10 -20.07 -7.88
N LEU A 534 -29.71 -20.01 -9.08
CA LEU A 534 -30.28 -18.78 -9.61
C LEU A 534 -31.53 -18.37 -8.85
N THR A 535 -32.37 -19.33 -8.43
CA THR A 535 -33.55 -19.05 -7.59
C THR A 535 -33.14 -18.52 -6.21
N ALA A 536 -32.11 -19.12 -5.59
CA ALA A 536 -31.55 -18.62 -4.34
C ALA A 536 -30.98 -17.20 -4.50
N SER A 537 -30.27 -16.94 -5.60
CA SER A 537 -29.72 -15.63 -5.93
C SER A 537 -30.82 -14.59 -6.17
N ILE A 538 -31.85 -14.93 -6.96
CA ILE A 538 -33.04 -14.08 -7.21
C ILE A 538 -33.76 -13.75 -5.90
N SER A 539 -34.02 -14.74 -5.05
CA SER A 539 -34.66 -14.56 -3.74
C SER A 539 -33.85 -13.64 -2.82
N LEU A 540 -32.52 -13.70 -2.89
CA LEU A 540 -31.64 -12.87 -2.07
C LEU A 540 -31.57 -11.43 -2.60
N VAL A 541 -31.56 -11.25 -3.94
CA VAL A 541 -31.67 -9.94 -4.59
C VAL A 541 -33.03 -9.30 -4.30
N GLU A 542 -34.13 -10.06 -4.34
CA GLU A 542 -35.46 -9.57 -3.94
C GLU A 542 -35.50 -9.14 -2.46
N ARG A 543 -34.79 -9.85 -1.57
CA ARG A 543 -34.62 -9.42 -0.18
C ARG A 543 -33.77 -8.15 -0.05
N MET A 544 -32.75 -7.98 -0.89
CA MET A 544 -31.98 -6.73 -0.96
C MET A 544 -32.87 -5.58 -1.43
N ASP A 545 -33.65 -5.77 -2.49
CA ASP A 545 -34.65 -4.81 -2.98
C ASP A 545 -35.63 -4.41 -1.87
N GLN A 546 -36.23 -5.38 -1.18
CA GLN A 546 -37.11 -5.13 -0.03
C GLN A 546 -36.41 -4.35 1.10
N THR A 547 -35.15 -4.64 1.38
CA THR A 547 -34.37 -3.93 2.41
C THR A 547 -34.07 -2.50 1.98
N MET A 548 -33.70 -2.28 0.72
CA MET A 548 -33.49 -0.93 0.18
C MET A 548 -34.79 -0.13 0.13
N ARG A 549 -35.91 -0.73 -0.28
CA ARG A 549 -37.25 -0.11 -0.21
C ARG A 549 -37.64 0.22 1.23
N LYS A 550 -37.38 -0.68 2.18
CA LYS A 550 -37.64 -0.41 3.60
C LYS A 550 -36.78 0.73 4.13
N ASN A 551 -35.50 0.79 3.76
CA ASN A 551 -34.60 1.90 4.12
C ASN A 551 -35.03 3.21 3.44
N TYR A 552 -35.48 3.15 2.19
CA TYR A 552 -36.04 4.27 1.45
C TYR A 552 -37.31 4.80 2.13
N ASP A 553 -38.27 3.92 2.44
CA ASP A 553 -39.50 4.27 3.13
C ASP A 553 -39.23 4.80 4.55
N TYR A 554 -38.26 4.23 5.25
CA TYR A 554 -37.81 4.74 6.56
C TYR A 554 -37.19 6.13 6.44
N THR A 555 -36.35 6.34 5.42
CA THR A 555 -35.74 7.66 5.16
C THR A 555 -36.84 8.66 4.86
N ILE A 556 -37.75 8.36 3.93
CA ILE A 556 -38.89 9.24 3.59
C ILE A 556 -39.82 9.51 4.78
N LYS A 557 -40.08 8.54 5.65
CA LYS A 557 -40.94 8.75 6.84
C LYS A 557 -40.29 9.65 7.90
N ASN A 558 -38.97 9.80 7.88
CA ASN A 558 -38.22 10.61 8.83
C ASN A 558 -37.78 11.97 8.25
N ILE A 559 -38.03 12.21 6.95
CA ILE A 559 -38.04 13.52 6.31
C ILE A 559 -39.44 14.11 6.51
#